data_AF-A0A7W1LMN3-F1
#
_entry.id   AF-A0A7W1LMN3-F1
#
_cell.length_a   1.000
_cell.length_b   1.000
_cell.length_c   1.000
_cell.angle_alpha   90.00
_cell.angle_beta   90.00
_cell.angle_gamma   90.00
#
_symmetry.space_group_name_H-M   'P 1'
#
loop_
_entity.id
_entity.type
_entity.pdbx_description
1 polymer ?
#
loop_
_entity_poly.entity_id
_entity_poly.type
_entity_poly.pdbx_seq_one_letter_code
_entity_poly.pdbx_strand_id
1 'polypeptide(L)'
;LMVGVIADTGIDGLNDAVTQILTHPQLELGAVEIALPAGSAPEVLGDILAALPEVTGYVELPRGQAWSADLDTIAVAGREAKFRTGGDPPGAVPAPEELAEFIAACVGRRVAFKCTAGLHHAICGVEDAAGNTQHGFLNVLLATQAAILGEGDDEILGWLCEGNADVIVHALRAMHEHDARRVRNSFIGFGSCSITEPIAELLELGLL
;
A
#
# COMPACT_ATOMS: atom_id res chain seq x y z
N LEU A 1 -17.55 14.96 10.93
CA LEU A 1 -17.09 14.33 9.68
C LEU A 1 -15.66 13.89 9.92
N MET A 2 -15.39 12.59 9.81
CA MET A 2 -14.02 12.08 9.92
C MET A 2 -13.28 12.34 8.61
N VAL A 3 -12.07 12.88 8.68
CA VAL A 3 -11.24 13.23 7.53
C VAL A 3 -9.83 12.65 7.67
N GLY A 4 -9.24 12.25 6.56
CA GLY A 4 -7.81 11.93 6.46
C GLY A 4 -7.04 13.08 5.83
N VAL A 5 -5.81 13.31 6.25
CA VAL A 5 -4.91 14.34 5.67
C VAL A 5 -3.78 13.66 4.93
N ILE A 6 -3.51 14.08 3.71
CA ILE A 6 -2.32 13.67 2.94
C ILE A 6 -1.40 14.89 2.87
N ALA A 7 -0.21 14.78 3.46
CA ALA A 7 0.77 15.85 3.49
C ALA A 7 1.67 15.81 2.24
N ASP A 8 1.31 16.59 1.23
CA ASP A 8 2.10 16.81 0.02
C ASP A 8 3.12 17.97 0.17
N THR A 9 3.02 18.75 1.25
CA THR A 9 3.94 19.85 1.59
C THR A 9 4.85 19.55 2.79
N GLY A 10 5.06 18.29 3.12
CA GLY A 10 5.93 17.86 4.23
C GLY A 10 5.31 18.07 5.62
N ILE A 11 6.14 17.91 6.66
CA ILE A 11 5.70 17.86 8.07
C ILE A 11 5.09 19.18 8.57
N ASP A 12 5.61 20.32 8.12
CA ASP A 12 5.09 21.63 8.54
C ASP A 12 3.67 21.85 8.03
N GLY A 13 3.41 21.53 6.75
CA GLY A 13 2.07 21.62 6.20
C GLY A 13 1.10 20.58 6.78
N LEU A 14 1.60 19.40 7.18
CA LEU A 14 0.79 18.45 7.95
C LEU A 14 0.34 19.07 9.28
N ASN A 15 1.26 19.67 10.03
CA ASN A 15 0.98 20.28 11.33
C ASN A 15 -0.04 21.42 11.22
N ASP A 16 0.09 22.25 10.17
CA ASP A 16 -0.86 23.31 9.87
C ASP A 16 -2.27 22.76 9.58
N ALA A 17 -2.37 21.74 8.71
CA ALA A 17 -3.64 21.10 8.36
C ALA A 17 -4.30 20.42 9.58
N VAL A 18 -3.51 19.70 10.38
CA VAL A 18 -3.97 19.07 11.63
C VAL A 18 -4.51 20.11 12.60
N THR A 19 -3.80 21.24 12.77
CA THR A 19 -4.26 22.33 13.64
C THR A 19 -5.60 22.91 13.19
N GLN A 20 -5.78 23.10 11.88
CA GLN A 20 -7.05 23.59 11.33
C GLN A 20 -8.20 22.59 11.56
N ILE A 21 -7.94 21.28 11.42
CA ILE A 21 -8.95 20.25 11.66
C ILE A 21 -9.33 20.18 13.13
N LEU A 22 -8.36 20.16 14.04
CA LEU A 22 -8.60 20.05 15.49
C LEU A 22 -9.35 21.27 16.06
N THR A 23 -9.26 22.42 15.40
CA THR A 23 -10.00 23.64 15.80
C THR A 23 -11.36 23.78 15.13
N HIS A 24 -11.71 22.90 14.17
CA HIS A 24 -12.99 22.96 13.46
C HIS A 24 -14.05 22.06 14.14
N PRO A 25 -15.20 22.61 14.58
CA PRO A 25 -16.16 21.90 15.45
C PRO A 25 -16.90 20.71 14.79
N GLN A 26 -16.81 20.58 13.46
CA GLN A 26 -17.48 19.52 12.71
C GLN A 26 -16.52 18.49 12.10
N LEU A 27 -15.20 18.67 12.27
CA LEU A 27 -14.20 17.77 11.72
C LEU A 27 -13.55 16.94 12.82
N GLU A 28 -13.20 15.71 12.49
CA GLU A 28 -12.43 14.81 13.33
C GLU A 28 -11.31 14.22 12.47
N LEU A 29 -10.08 14.28 12.95
CA LEU A 29 -8.95 13.70 12.24
C LEU A 29 -8.97 12.18 12.44
N GLY A 30 -9.10 11.42 11.35
CA GLY A 30 -9.10 9.96 11.37
C GLY A 30 -7.74 9.35 11.01
N ALA A 31 -6.99 9.98 10.11
CA ALA A 31 -5.69 9.48 9.67
C ALA A 31 -4.81 10.58 9.06
N VAL A 32 -3.51 10.31 8.99
CA VAL A 32 -2.52 11.15 8.31
C VAL A 32 -1.66 10.31 7.37
N GLU A 33 -1.28 10.87 6.24
CA GLU A 33 -0.29 10.30 5.32
C GLU A 33 0.84 11.31 5.11
N ILE A 34 2.09 10.83 5.13
CA ILE A 34 3.26 11.66 4.85
C ILE A 34 4.28 10.87 4.04
N ALA A 35 4.96 11.52 3.11
CA ALA A 35 6.05 10.91 2.37
C ALA A 35 7.39 11.10 3.08
N LEU A 36 8.16 10.03 3.17
CA LEU A 36 9.58 10.08 3.50
C LEU A 36 10.34 10.51 2.23
N PRO A 37 11.01 11.67 2.22
CA PRO A 37 11.77 12.09 1.05
C PRO A 37 12.87 11.08 0.69
N ALA A 38 13.05 10.80 -0.60
CA ALA A 38 14.10 9.90 -1.07
C ALA A 38 15.49 10.38 -0.64
N GLY A 39 16.33 9.45 -0.17
CA GLY A 39 17.67 9.78 0.32
C GLY A 39 17.70 10.51 1.67
N SER A 40 16.58 10.53 2.40
CA SER A 40 16.56 11.02 3.79
C SER A 40 17.54 10.24 4.66
N ALA A 41 18.18 10.94 5.59
CA ALA A 41 18.97 10.30 6.61
C ALA A 41 18.04 9.53 7.59
N PRO A 42 18.48 8.41 8.20
CA PRO A 42 17.61 7.54 9.02
C PRO A 42 16.84 8.24 10.15
N GLU A 43 17.40 9.33 10.67
CA GLU A 43 16.90 10.12 11.79
C GLU A 43 15.64 10.90 11.40
N VAL A 44 15.54 11.31 10.13
CA VAL A 44 14.43 12.09 9.59
C VAL A 44 13.10 11.33 9.75
N LEU A 45 13.11 10.02 9.54
CA LEU A 45 11.92 9.20 9.73
C LEU A 45 11.47 9.18 11.20
N GLY A 46 12.42 9.07 12.13
CA GLY A 46 12.14 9.13 13.57
C GLY A 46 11.49 10.45 13.98
N ASP A 47 12.04 11.57 13.48
CA ASP A 47 11.50 12.92 13.74
C ASP A 47 10.10 13.09 13.15
N ILE A 48 9.86 12.62 11.93
CA ILE A 48 8.54 12.61 11.30
C ILE A 48 7.55 11.84 12.17
N LEU A 49 7.89 10.60 12.53
CA LEU A 49 7.02 9.70 13.29
C LEU A 49 6.67 10.26 14.68
N ALA A 50 7.63 10.90 15.35
CA ALA A 50 7.44 11.54 16.65
C ALA A 50 6.53 12.79 16.57
N ALA A 51 6.46 13.44 15.42
CA ALA A 51 5.61 14.60 15.19
C ALA A 51 4.19 14.23 14.72
N LEU A 52 3.94 12.97 14.32
CA LEU A 52 2.60 12.57 13.86
C LEU A 52 1.58 12.57 15.01
N PRO A 53 0.33 13.02 14.78
CA PRO A 53 -0.74 12.92 15.75
C PRO A 53 -1.08 11.47 16.11
N GLU A 54 -1.73 11.28 17.26
CA GLU A 54 -2.20 9.97 17.77
C GLU A 54 -3.44 9.45 17.02
N VAL A 55 -3.30 9.29 15.70
CA VAL A 55 -4.25 8.69 14.77
C VAL A 55 -3.51 7.70 13.88
N THR A 56 -4.22 6.99 13.00
CA THR A 56 -3.54 6.11 12.01
C THR A 56 -2.62 6.95 11.13
N GLY A 57 -1.34 6.60 11.10
CA GLY A 57 -0.32 7.27 10.30
C GLY A 57 0.22 6.35 9.22
N TYR A 58 0.18 6.80 7.97
CA TYR A 58 0.75 6.10 6.83
C TYR A 58 2.02 6.81 6.36
N VAL A 59 3.15 6.11 6.38
CA VAL A 59 4.42 6.62 5.85
C VAL A 59 4.62 6.09 4.45
N GLU A 60 4.61 6.99 3.47
CA GLU A 60 4.94 6.67 2.09
C GLU A 60 6.45 6.51 1.95
N LEU A 61 6.88 5.29 1.62
CA LEU A 61 8.29 4.95 1.48
C LEU A 61 8.75 5.19 0.04
N PRO A 62 9.93 5.83 -0.16
CA PRO A 62 10.47 6.06 -1.48
C PRO A 62 10.85 4.73 -2.17
N ARG A 63 10.75 4.71 -3.49
CA ARG A 63 11.10 3.57 -4.33
C ARG A 63 12.60 3.44 -4.55
N GLY A 64 13.04 2.27 -5.00
CA GLY A 64 14.44 2.03 -5.42
C GLY A 64 15.48 2.06 -4.29
N GLN A 65 15.08 1.78 -3.05
CA GLN A 65 15.97 1.69 -1.90
C GLN A 65 15.63 0.49 -1.00
N ALA A 66 16.56 0.11 -0.13
CA ALA A 66 16.28 -0.90 0.89
C ALA A 66 15.42 -0.31 2.02
N TRP A 67 14.26 -0.91 2.30
CA TRP A 67 13.32 -0.40 3.32
C TRP A 67 13.50 -1.00 4.72
N SER A 68 14.48 -1.90 4.91
CA SER A 68 14.58 -2.68 6.14
C SER A 68 14.63 -1.82 7.41
N ALA A 69 15.51 -0.80 7.44
CA ALA A 69 15.63 0.10 8.60
C ALA A 69 14.42 1.03 8.76
N ASP A 70 13.86 1.50 7.65
CA ASP A 70 12.68 2.37 7.66
C ASP A 70 11.46 1.62 8.22
N LEU A 71 11.24 0.38 7.77
CA LEU A 71 10.15 -0.47 8.23
C LEU A 71 10.33 -0.91 9.69
N ASP A 72 11.56 -1.14 10.15
CA ASP A 72 11.82 -1.38 11.58
C ASP A 72 11.40 -0.18 12.43
N THR A 73 11.71 1.03 11.97
CA THR A 73 11.34 2.28 12.65
C THR A 73 9.83 2.50 12.63
N ILE A 74 9.17 2.25 11.50
CA ILE A 74 7.70 2.32 11.35
C ILE A 74 7.01 1.32 12.29
N ALA A 75 7.53 0.09 12.38
CA ALA A 75 6.99 -0.96 13.25
C ALA A 75 7.05 -0.55 14.72
N VAL A 76 8.19 -0.01 15.18
CA VAL A 76 8.35 0.49 16.56
C VAL A 76 7.38 1.63 16.86
N ALA A 77 7.16 2.53 15.91
CA ALA A 77 6.23 3.65 16.06
C ALA A 77 4.75 3.25 15.94
N GLY A 78 4.43 1.99 15.61
CA GLY A 78 3.06 1.53 15.43
C GLY A 78 2.35 2.24 14.27
N ARG A 79 3.09 2.59 13.20
CA ARG A 79 2.55 3.20 11.98
C ARG A 79 2.49 2.18 10.84
N GLU A 80 1.86 2.58 9.75
CA GLU A 80 1.62 1.72 8.59
C GLU A 80 2.42 2.23 7.37
N ALA A 81 2.79 1.33 6.48
CA ALA A 81 3.52 1.68 5.27
C ALA A 81 2.58 2.03 4.11
N LYS A 82 3.03 2.93 3.25
CA LYS A 82 2.39 3.21 1.97
C LYS A 82 3.43 3.08 0.87
N PHE A 83 3.04 2.41 -0.21
CA PHE A 83 3.89 2.23 -1.38
C PHE A 83 3.19 2.73 -2.62
N ARG A 84 3.95 3.33 -3.54
CA ARG A 84 3.43 3.77 -4.83
C ARG A 84 3.65 2.71 -5.89
N THR A 85 2.57 2.34 -6.58
CA THR A 85 2.58 1.38 -7.70
C THR A 85 2.48 2.06 -9.07
N GLY A 86 2.84 3.34 -9.12
CA GLY A 86 2.53 4.31 -10.18
C GLY A 86 2.61 5.72 -9.61
N GLY A 87 2.31 6.75 -10.40
CA GLY A 87 2.47 8.14 -9.98
C GLY A 87 3.66 8.79 -10.67
N ASP A 88 4.40 9.66 -9.98
CA ASP A 88 5.40 10.59 -10.55
C ASP A 88 6.83 9.97 -10.64
N PRO A 89 7.52 10.03 -11.81
CA PRO A 89 7.03 10.54 -13.09
C PRO A 89 5.85 9.70 -13.61
N PRO A 90 4.79 10.33 -14.17
CA PRO A 90 3.59 9.65 -14.65
C PRO A 90 3.89 8.32 -15.34
N GLY A 91 3.35 7.22 -14.80
CA GLY A 91 3.61 5.86 -15.29
C GLY A 91 4.77 5.14 -14.61
N ALA A 92 5.34 5.67 -13.52
CA ALA A 92 6.36 4.98 -12.74
C ALA A 92 5.76 3.78 -11.97
N VAL A 93 5.50 2.68 -12.67
CA VAL A 93 5.09 1.40 -12.09
C VAL A 93 6.35 0.67 -11.58
N PRO A 94 6.38 0.14 -10.34
CA PRO A 94 7.48 -0.67 -9.86
C PRO A 94 7.57 -1.99 -10.59
N ALA A 95 8.79 -2.52 -10.72
CA ALA A 95 8.96 -3.88 -11.18
C ALA A 95 8.27 -4.84 -10.20
N PRO A 96 7.71 -5.98 -10.65
CA PRO A 96 7.12 -6.97 -9.75
C PRO A 96 8.07 -7.43 -8.63
N GLU A 97 9.37 -7.50 -8.90
CA GLU A 97 10.41 -7.85 -7.92
C GLU A 97 10.52 -6.81 -6.80
N GLU A 98 10.48 -5.51 -7.15
CA GLU A 98 10.51 -4.41 -6.18
C GLU A 98 9.28 -4.47 -5.27
N LEU A 99 8.10 -4.78 -5.84
CA LEU A 99 6.87 -4.93 -5.08
C LEU A 99 6.86 -6.21 -4.21
N ALA A 100 7.41 -7.32 -4.70
CA ALA A 100 7.56 -8.56 -3.94
C ALA A 100 8.46 -8.34 -2.70
N GLU A 101 9.61 -7.69 -2.88
CA GLU A 101 10.54 -7.36 -1.80
C GLU A 101 9.85 -6.46 -0.76
N PHE A 102 9.10 -5.44 -1.21
CA PHE A 102 8.35 -4.57 -0.32
C PHE A 102 7.29 -5.33 0.51
N ILE A 103 6.49 -6.20 -0.13
CA ILE A 103 5.47 -7.01 0.54
C ILE A 103 6.11 -7.93 1.58
N ALA A 104 7.16 -8.66 1.21
CA ALA A 104 7.89 -9.54 2.11
C ALA A 104 8.48 -8.77 3.30
N ALA A 105 9.07 -7.60 3.06
CA ALA A 105 9.66 -6.76 4.09
C ALA A 105 8.63 -6.24 5.09
N CYS A 106 7.44 -5.84 4.63
CA CYS A 106 6.34 -5.40 5.48
C CYS A 106 5.77 -6.56 6.32
N VAL A 107 5.45 -7.69 5.68
CA VAL A 107 4.88 -8.87 6.34
C VAL A 107 5.84 -9.43 7.40
N GLY A 108 7.13 -9.53 7.08
CA GLY A 108 8.16 -10.00 8.02
C GLY A 108 8.28 -9.15 9.29
N ARG A 109 7.91 -7.86 9.21
CA ARG A 109 7.92 -6.90 10.33
C ARG A 109 6.56 -6.66 10.95
N ARG A 110 5.51 -7.30 10.43
CA ARG A 110 4.11 -7.07 10.82
C ARG A 110 3.69 -5.60 10.66
N VAL A 111 4.24 -4.94 9.65
CA VAL A 111 3.83 -3.60 9.25
C VAL A 111 2.71 -3.75 8.23
N ALA A 112 1.52 -3.27 8.57
CA ALA A 112 0.44 -3.19 7.61
C ALA A 112 0.78 -2.17 6.53
N PHE A 113 0.35 -2.42 5.30
CA PHE A 113 0.70 -1.59 4.16
C PHE A 113 -0.48 -1.38 3.20
N LYS A 114 -0.42 -0.26 2.49
CA LYS A 114 -1.30 0.02 1.35
C LYS A 114 -0.50 0.37 0.11
N CYS A 115 -1.07 0.06 -1.06
CA CYS A 115 -0.50 0.38 -2.36
C CYS A 115 -1.34 1.47 -3.02
N THR A 116 -0.72 2.52 -3.56
CA THR A 116 -1.44 3.68 -4.10
C THR A 116 -0.90 4.09 -5.45
N ALA A 117 -1.71 4.85 -6.20
CA ALA A 117 -1.42 5.29 -7.56
C ALA A 117 -1.07 4.11 -8.49
N GLY A 118 -2.06 3.46 -9.11
CA GLY A 118 -1.79 2.49 -10.19
C GLY A 118 -2.48 1.12 -10.06
N LEU A 119 -3.18 0.83 -8.96
CA LEU A 119 -3.96 -0.40 -8.80
C LEU A 119 -5.40 -0.22 -9.30
N HIS A 120 -5.54 -0.01 -10.61
CA HIS A 120 -6.85 0.16 -11.27
C HIS A 120 -7.52 -1.18 -11.60
N HIS A 121 -6.70 -2.19 -11.88
CA HIS A 121 -7.15 -3.49 -12.36
C HIS A 121 -7.06 -4.55 -11.28
N ALA A 122 -7.98 -5.52 -11.33
CA ALA A 122 -8.02 -6.67 -10.46
C ALA A 122 -6.82 -7.59 -10.72
N ILE A 123 -6.47 -7.75 -11.99
CA ILE A 123 -5.42 -8.66 -12.46
C ILE A 123 -4.33 -7.84 -13.16
N CYS A 124 -3.07 -8.23 -12.99
CA CYS A 124 -1.93 -7.60 -13.66
C CYS A 124 -1.99 -7.79 -15.19
N GLY A 125 -1.24 -6.98 -15.93
CA GLY A 125 -1.02 -7.20 -17.37
C GLY A 125 -1.65 -6.16 -18.29
N VAL A 126 -2.47 -5.25 -17.77
CA VAL A 126 -3.01 -4.12 -18.56
C VAL A 126 -1.94 -3.06 -18.71
N GLU A 127 -1.71 -2.60 -19.95
CA GLU A 127 -0.79 -1.50 -20.23
C GLU A 127 -1.45 -0.14 -20.03
N ASP A 128 -0.77 0.77 -19.35
CA ASP A 128 -1.19 2.16 -19.24
C ASP A 128 -0.93 2.96 -20.53
N ALA A 129 -1.33 4.24 -20.55
CA ALA A 129 -1.13 5.12 -21.71
C ALA A 129 0.35 5.36 -22.09
N ALA A 130 1.28 5.07 -21.18
CA ALA A 130 2.72 5.15 -21.40
C ALA A 130 3.35 3.78 -21.75
N GLY A 131 2.54 2.72 -21.86
CA GLY A 131 2.98 1.36 -22.19
C GLY A 131 3.56 0.57 -21.00
N ASN A 132 3.34 1.04 -19.77
CA ASN A 132 3.78 0.31 -18.58
C ASN A 132 2.72 -0.72 -18.18
N THR A 133 3.15 -1.96 -17.93
CA THR A 133 2.29 -3.01 -17.41
C THR A 133 1.90 -2.74 -15.97
N GLN A 134 0.61 -2.63 -15.68
CA GLN A 134 0.08 -2.34 -14.35
C GLN A 134 -0.05 -3.61 -13.49
N HIS A 135 0.10 -3.44 -12.18
CA HIS A 135 -0.16 -4.47 -11.17
C HIS A 135 -1.67 -4.68 -10.95
N GLY A 136 -2.05 -5.89 -10.56
CA GLY A 136 -3.43 -6.21 -10.17
C GLY A 136 -3.61 -6.19 -8.65
N PHE A 137 -4.71 -5.60 -8.14
CA PHE A 137 -4.94 -5.58 -6.68
C PHE A 137 -5.25 -6.97 -6.10
N LEU A 138 -5.75 -7.92 -6.90
CA LEU A 138 -5.91 -9.32 -6.48
C LEU A 138 -4.58 -10.07 -6.49
N ASN A 139 -3.66 -9.72 -7.41
CA ASN A 139 -2.30 -10.23 -7.40
C ASN A 139 -1.57 -9.83 -6.11
N VAL A 140 -1.68 -8.56 -5.69
CA VAL A 140 -1.10 -8.08 -4.42
C VAL A 140 -1.69 -8.82 -3.21
N LEU A 141 -2.99 -9.11 -3.24
CA LEU A 141 -3.67 -9.86 -2.18
C LEU A 141 -3.09 -11.28 -2.04
N LEU A 142 -2.94 -12.01 -3.15
CA LEU A 142 -2.37 -13.37 -3.14
C LEU A 142 -0.87 -13.37 -2.83
N ALA A 143 -0.10 -12.40 -3.33
CA ALA A 143 1.30 -12.23 -2.97
C ALA A 143 1.49 -11.96 -1.47
N THR A 144 0.57 -11.19 -0.87
CA THR A 144 0.53 -10.96 0.58
C THR A 144 0.22 -12.25 1.33
N GLN A 145 -0.71 -13.08 0.83
CA GLN A 145 -1.00 -14.38 1.41
C GLN A 145 0.25 -15.28 1.40
N ALA A 146 0.92 -15.39 0.26
CA ALA A 146 2.15 -16.17 0.10
C ALA A 146 3.20 -15.76 1.14
N ALA A 147 3.46 -14.45 1.26
CA ALA A 147 4.38 -13.90 2.25
C ALA A 147 3.95 -14.24 3.70
N ILE A 148 2.66 -14.17 4.01
CA ILE A 148 2.08 -14.49 5.32
C ILE A 148 2.20 -15.98 5.67
N LEU A 149 2.19 -16.85 4.65
CA LEU A 149 2.40 -18.29 4.79
C LEU A 149 3.89 -18.67 4.86
N GLY A 150 4.79 -17.71 4.67
CA GLY A 150 6.24 -17.92 4.68
C GLY A 150 6.74 -18.63 3.43
N GLU A 151 6.03 -18.48 2.31
CA GLU A 151 6.47 -18.94 1.01
C GLU A 151 7.66 -18.10 0.51
N GLY A 152 8.45 -18.64 -0.41
CA GLY A 152 9.66 -17.99 -0.91
C GLY A 152 9.39 -16.81 -1.85
N ASP A 153 10.41 -15.98 -2.07
CA ASP A 153 10.34 -14.80 -2.92
C ASP A 153 9.83 -15.11 -4.34
N ASP A 154 10.18 -16.28 -4.90
CA ASP A 154 9.73 -16.74 -6.21
C ASP A 154 8.20 -16.92 -6.27
N GLU A 155 7.57 -17.37 -5.18
CA GLU A 155 6.12 -17.58 -5.11
C GLU A 155 5.38 -16.24 -4.97
N ILE A 156 5.90 -15.34 -4.12
CA ILE A 156 5.39 -13.97 -3.98
C ILE A 156 5.42 -13.25 -5.34
N LEU A 157 6.56 -13.34 -6.04
CA LEU A 157 6.74 -12.79 -7.38
C LEU A 157 5.81 -13.46 -8.40
N GLY A 158 5.66 -14.79 -8.34
CA GLY A 158 4.76 -15.55 -9.18
C GLY A 158 3.32 -15.03 -9.13
N TRP A 159 2.81 -14.78 -7.92
CA TRP A 159 1.48 -14.18 -7.75
C TRP A 159 1.36 -12.77 -8.31
N LEU A 160 2.42 -11.96 -8.23
CA LEU A 160 2.42 -10.60 -8.81
C LEU A 160 2.40 -10.61 -10.35
N CYS A 161 2.92 -11.67 -10.97
CA CYS A 161 3.03 -11.83 -12.42
C CYS A 161 1.92 -12.70 -13.05
N GLU A 162 1.02 -13.28 -12.24
CA GLU A 162 -0.04 -14.17 -12.72
C GLU A 162 -1.17 -13.38 -13.43
N GLY A 163 -1.17 -13.41 -14.75
CA GLY A 163 -2.17 -12.73 -15.60
C GLY A 163 -3.43 -13.55 -15.90
N ASN A 164 -3.51 -14.82 -15.46
CA ASN A 164 -4.66 -15.68 -15.69
C ASN A 164 -5.73 -15.50 -14.60
N ALA A 165 -6.85 -14.88 -15.00
CA ALA A 165 -8.00 -14.66 -14.15
C ALA A 165 -8.52 -15.93 -13.45
N ASP A 166 -8.56 -17.06 -14.16
CA ASP A 166 -9.10 -18.31 -13.60
C ASP A 166 -8.21 -18.84 -12.46
N VAL A 167 -6.88 -18.68 -12.59
CA VAL A 167 -5.92 -19.07 -11.55
C VAL A 167 -6.10 -18.20 -10.31
N ILE A 168 -6.18 -16.88 -10.49
CA ILE A 168 -6.39 -15.91 -9.41
C ILE A 168 -7.72 -16.18 -8.68
N VAL A 169 -8.83 -16.30 -9.43
CA VAL A 169 -10.17 -16.54 -8.85
C VAL A 169 -10.22 -17.88 -8.13
N HIS A 170 -9.58 -18.92 -8.67
CA HIS A 170 -9.51 -20.22 -8.01
C HIS A 170 -8.79 -20.13 -6.67
N ALA A 171 -7.61 -19.50 -6.62
CA ALA A 171 -6.83 -19.32 -5.41
C ALA A 171 -7.59 -18.52 -4.35
N LEU A 172 -8.24 -17.42 -4.75
CA LEU A 172 -9.05 -16.58 -3.85
C LEU A 172 -10.23 -17.35 -3.24
N ARG A 173 -10.93 -18.17 -4.04
CA ARG A 173 -12.06 -18.99 -3.56
C ARG A 173 -11.62 -20.14 -2.65
N ALA A 174 -10.38 -20.60 -2.79
CA ALA A 174 -9.79 -21.61 -1.92
C ALA A 174 -9.26 -21.02 -0.60
N MET A 175 -9.16 -19.70 -0.48
CA MET A 175 -8.65 -19.03 0.72
C MET A 175 -9.60 -19.19 1.90
N HIS A 176 -9.09 -19.75 3.00
CA HIS A 176 -9.86 -19.86 4.24
C HIS A 176 -10.07 -18.49 4.89
N GLU A 177 -11.21 -18.32 5.58
CA GLU A 177 -11.59 -17.06 6.24
C GLU A 177 -10.53 -16.56 7.23
N HIS A 178 -9.82 -17.48 7.91
CA HIS A 178 -8.71 -17.14 8.80
C HIS A 178 -7.56 -16.45 8.06
N ASP A 179 -7.16 -16.97 6.91
CA ASP A 179 -6.06 -16.40 6.11
C ASP A 179 -6.51 -15.12 5.42
N ALA A 180 -7.76 -15.05 4.96
CA ALA A 180 -8.35 -13.81 4.43
C ALA A 180 -8.30 -12.66 5.46
N ARG A 181 -8.59 -12.93 6.74
CA ARG A 181 -8.44 -11.93 7.81
C ARG A 181 -6.99 -11.52 8.03
N ARG A 182 -6.05 -12.46 7.99
CA ARG A 182 -4.60 -12.16 8.12
C ARG A 182 -4.12 -11.28 6.98
N VAL A 183 -4.50 -11.61 5.75
CA VAL A 183 -4.20 -10.80 4.56
C VAL A 183 -4.80 -9.41 4.71
N ARG A 184 -6.08 -9.28 5.07
CA ARG A 184 -6.73 -7.98 5.27
C ARG A 184 -6.07 -7.12 6.35
N ASN A 185 -5.51 -7.74 7.39
CA ASN A 185 -4.77 -7.03 8.44
C ASN A 185 -3.37 -6.57 7.98
N SER A 186 -2.81 -7.17 6.92
CA SER A 186 -1.49 -6.81 6.38
C SER A 186 -1.61 -5.89 5.17
N PHE A 187 -2.43 -6.25 4.18
CA PHE A 187 -2.77 -5.42 3.03
C PHE A 187 -4.11 -4.73 3.28
N ILE A 188 -4.03 -3.51 3.79
CA ILE A 188 -5.15 -2.79 4.39
C ILE A 188 -5.93 -1.92 3.41
N GLY A 189 -5.39 -1.70 2.21
CA GLY A 189 -6.10 -1.02 1.16
C GLY A 189 -5.25 -0.71 -0.05
N PHE A 190 -5.92 -0.20 -1.08
CA PHE A 190 -5.25 0.37 -2.23
C PHE A 190 -5.94 1.62 -2.73
N GLY A 191 -5.21 2.45 -3.47
CA GLY A 191 -5.71 3.66 -4.10
C GLY A 191 -6.00 3.45 -5.59
N SER A 192 -7.22 3.75 -6.01
CA SER A 192 -7.62 3.89 -7.41
C SER A 192 -8.30 5.25 -7.62
N CYS A 193 -8.18 5.81 -8.82
CA CYS A 193 -8.85 7.06 -9.20
C CYS A 193 -10.37 6.88 -9.37
N SER A 194 -10.83 5.64 -9.49
CA SER A 194 -12.22 5.27 -9.62
C SER A 194 -12.54 4.16 -8.64
N ILE A 195 -13.62 4.33 -7.88
CA ILE A 195 -14.15 3.25 -7.04
C ILE A 195 -14.96 2.27 -7.90
N THR A 196 -15.55 2.75 -8.99
CA THR A 196 -16.44 1.95 -9.85
C THR A 196 -15.67 0.91 -10.67
N GLU A 197 -14.47 1.24 -11.14
CA GLU A 197 -13.63 0.34 -11.96
C GLU A 197 -13.27 -0.96 -11.20
N PRO A 198 -12.64 -0.92 -10.01
CA PRO A 198 -12.36 -2.14 -9.24
C PRO A 198 -13.62 -2.96 -8.91
N ILE A 199 -14.74 -2.29 -8.61
CA ILE A 199 -16.00 -2.98 -8.30
C ILE A 199 -16.54 -3.70 -9.53
N ALA A 200 -16.51 -3.06 -10.71
CA ALA A 200 -16.96 -3.66 -11.95
C ALA A 200 -16.15 -4.91 -12.30
N GLU A 201 -14.82 -4.84 -12.20
CA GLU A 201 -13.96 -5.99 -12.48
C GLU A 201 -14.18 -7.14 -11.48
N LEU A 202 -14.40 -6.83 -10.20
CA LEU A 202 -14.75 -7.85 -9.20
C LEU A 202 -16.09 -8.54 -9.50
N LEU A 203 -17.09 -7.81 -10.01
CA LEU A 203 -18.37 -8.37 -10.44
C LEU A 203 -18.20 -9.25 -11.69
N GLU A 204 -17.39 -8.82 -12.66
CA GLU A 204 -17.08 -9.60 -13.86
C GLU A 204 -16.37 -10.91 -13.53
N LEU A 205 -15.50 -10.91 -12.52
CA LEU A 205 -14.83 -12.11 -11.99
C LEU A 205 -15.73 -12.97 -11.09
N GLY A 206 -16.95 -12.52 -10.78
CA GLY A 206 -17.88 -13.23 -9.89
C GLY A 206 -17.35 -13.38 -8.46
N LEU A 207 -16.68 -12.33 -7.96
CA LEU A 207 -16.17 -12.22 -6.60
C LEU A 207 -17.04 -11.31 -5.70
N LEU A 208 -18.04 -10.65 -6.28
CA LEU A 208 -19.07 -9.83 -5.60
C LEU A 208 -20.47 -10.15 -6.12
#